data_AF-A0A1M7L2C4-F1
#
_entry.id   AF-A0A1M7L2C4-F1
#
_cell.length_a   1.000
_cell.length_b   1.000
_cell.length_c   1.000
_cell.angle_alpha   90.00
_cell.angle_beta   90.00
_cell.angle_gamma   90.00
#
_symmetry.space_group_name_H-M   'P 1'
#
loop_
_entity.id
_entity.type
_entity.pdbx_description
1 polymer ?
#
loop_
_entity_poly.entity_id
_entity_poly.type
_entity_poly.pdbx_seq_one_letter_code
_entity_poly.pdbx_strand_id
1 'polypeptide(L)'
;MAKNKKELLSLWERSEYEIISETETETEVIAVLRTKYSGTRVICHIPKHSGEEEEKLAADIAYALMQISFTGQDISHMKRMEILP
;
A
#
# COMPACT_ATOMS: atom_id res chain seq x y z
N MET A 1 41.60 1.15 -12.16
CA MET A 1 40.83 1.30 -10.90
C MET A 1 39.37 1.45 -11.27
N ALA A 2 38.60 0.37 -11.10
CA ALA A 2 37.17 0.38 -11.42
C ALA A 2 36.48 1.40 -10.51
N LYS A 3 35.75 2.36 -11.12
CA LYS A 3 34.86 3.26 -10.39
C LYS A 3 33.80 2.36 -9.73
N ASN A 4 33.87 2.17 -8.41
CA ASN A 4 32.83 1.52 -7.64
C ASN A 4 31.52 2.27 -7.89
N LYS A 5 30.69 1.71 -8.76
CA LYS A 5 29.31 2.12 -8.99
C LYS A 5 28.61 1.83 -7.66
N LYS A 6 28.32 2.86 -6.86
CA LYS A 6 27.50 2.67 -5.65
C LYS A 6 26.20 2.03 -6.12
N GLU A 7 26.02 0.74 -5.83
CA GLU A 7 24.79 0.05 -6.14
C GLU A 7 23.67 0.79 -5.43
N LEU A 8 22.74 1.31 -6.24
CA LEU A 8 21.54 1.94 -5.72
C LEU A 8 20.74 0.82 -5.04
N LEU A 9 20.43 0.99 -3.75
CA LEU A 9 19.61 0.04 -3.01
C LEU A 9 18.36 -0.34 -3.79
N SER A 10 17.96 -1.61 -3.67
CA SER A 10 16.72 -2.13 -4.20
C SER A 10 15.50 -1.41 -3.59
N LEU A 11 14.35 -1.50 -4.25
CA LEU A 11 13.11 -0.92 -3.74
C LEU A 11 12.72 -1.49 -2.36
N TRP A 12 13.03 -2.77 -2.12
CA TRP A 12 12.72 -3.45 -0.86
C TRP A 12 13.58 -2.92 0.29
N GLU A 13 14.89 -2.79 0.08
CA GLU A 13 15.81 -2.22 1.09
C GLU A 13 15.47 -0.76 1.43
N ARG A 14 14.93 0.01 0.45
CA ARG A 14 14.44 1.37 0.69
C ARG A 14 13.12 1.42 1.45
N SER A 15 12.35 0.33 1.40
CA SER A 15 11.04 0.22 2.06
C SER A 15 11.15 -0.21 3.52
N GLU A 16 12.33 -0.55 4.02
CA GLU A 16 12.52 -0.87 5.44
C GLU A 16 12.26 0.35 6.34
N TYR A 17 11.47 0.13 7.40
CA TYR A 17 11.15 1.16 8.39
C TYR A 17 11.25 0.62 9.82
N GLU A 18 11.38 1.55 10.76
CA GLU A 18 11.15 1.33 12.19
C GLU A 18 9.85 2.03 12.60
N ILE A 19 9.09 1.42 13.50
CA ILE A 19 7.89 2.02 14.09
C ILE A 19 8.35 2.84 15.30
N ILE A 20 8.14 4.16 15.26
CA ILE A 20 8.51 5.07 16.36
C ILE A 20 7.40 5.07 17.41
N SER A 21 6.15 5.13 16.98
CA SER A 21 4.98 5.13 17.86
C SER A 21 3.74 4.68 17.11
N GLU A 22 2.87 3.99 17.81
CA GLU A 22 1.51 3.70 17.37
C GLU A 22 0.54 4.25 18.40
N THR A 23 -0.53 4.87 17.92
CA THR A 23 -1.60 5.38 18.77
C THR A 23 -2.92 4.91 18.19
N GLU A 24 -3.64 4.15 19.00
CA GLU A 24 -4.96 3.66 18.64
C GLU A 24 -6.02 4.62 19.17
N THR A 25 -6.93 5.02 18.29
CA THR A 25 -8.12 5.83 18.61
C THR A 25 -9.38 5.01 18.33
N GLU A 26 -10.55 5.58 18.61
CA GLU A 26 -11.82 4.92 18.27
C GLU A 26 -11.99 4.70 16.76
N THR A 27 -11.46 5.60 15.93
CA THR A 27 -11.71 5.63 14.48
C THR A 27 -10.52 5.22 13.62
N GLU A 28 -9.30 5.27 14.15
CA GLU A 28 -8.08 4.99 13.37
C GLU A 28 -6.90 4.56 14.25
N VAL A 29 -5.90 3.97 13.60
CA VAL A 29 -4.55 3.76 14.13
C VAL A 29 -3.61 4.75 13.44
N ILE A 30 -2.95 5.59 14.25
CA ILE A 30 -1.95 6.53 13.78
C ILE A 30 -0.56 5.94 14.05
N ALA A 31 0.17 5.62 13.00
CA ALA A 31 1.52 5.06 13.08
C ALA A 31 2.55 6.11 12.61
N VAL A 32 3.55 6.38 13.44
CA VAL A 32 4.70 7.21 13.08
C VAL A 32 5.87 6.30 12.76
N LEU A 33 6.27 6.26 11.50
CA LEU A 33 7.32 5.41 10.98
C LEU A 33 8.56 6.24 10.68
N ARG A 34 9.74 5.65 10.83
CA ARG A 34 10.98 6.19 10.25
C ARG A 34 11.55 5.20 9.24
N THR A 35 11.72 5.64 8.01
CA THR A 35 12.41 4.85 6.99
C THR A 35 13.86 4.66 7.41
N LYS A 36 14.36 3.42 7.46
CA LYS A 36 15.73 3.13 7.92
C LYS A 36 16.79 3.74 7.02
N TYR A 37 16.51 3.80 5.72
CA TYR A 37 17.49 4.27 4.74
C TYR A 37 17.63 5.79 4.71
N SER A 38 16.53 6.56 4.59
CA SER A 38 16.59 8.02 4.47
C SER A 38 16.39 8.76 5.79
N GLY A 39 15.98 8.06 6.85
CA GLY A 39 15.62 8.68 8.14
C GLY A 39 14.33 9.53 8.08
N THR A 40 13.62 9.51 6.95
CA THR A 40 12.36 10.23 6.75
C THR A 40 11.31 9.73 7.72
N ARG A 41 10.61 10.66 8.36
CA ARG A 41 9.43 10.36 9.18
C ARG A 41 8.19 10.37 8.32
N VAL A 42 7.41 9.30 8.41
CA VAL A 42 6.12 9.13 7.73
C VAL A 42 5.05 8.97 8.80
N ILE A 43 3.96 9.69 8.68
CA ILE A 43 2.80 9.54 9.55
C ILE A 43 1.72 8.85 8.72
N CYS A 44 1.36 7.63 9.12
CA CYS A 44 0.35 6.82 8.48
C CYS A 44 -0.93 6.87 9.32
N HIS A 45 -2.04 7.19 8.66
CA HIS A 45 -3.38 7.10 9.24
C HIS A 45 -4.04 5.85 8.67
N ILE A 46 -4.31 4.88 9.53
CA ILE A 46 -4.95 3.61 9.18
C ILE A 46 -6.37 3.68 9.75
N PRO A 47 -7.37 4.07 8.95
CA PRO A 47 -8.76 4.11 9.40
C PRO A 47 -9.22 2.70 9.80
N LYS A 48 -10.03 2.63 10.86
CA LYS A 48 -10.73 1.41 11.24
C LYS A 48 -12.00 1.33 10.41
N HIS A 49 -12.14 0.25 9.65
CA HIS A 49 -13.32 -0.02 8.85
C HIS A 49 -14.14 -1.14 9.50
N SER A 50 -15.46 -1.05 9.36
CA SER A 50 -16.34 -2.19 9.57
C SER A 50 -16.15 -3.23 8.47
N GLY A 51 -16.55 -4.49 8.72
CA GLY A 51 -16.44 -5.55 7.70
C GLY A 51 -17.12 -5.21 6.38
N GLU A 52 -18.30 -4.57 6.41
CA GLU A 52 -19.00 -4.12 5.20
C GLU A 52 -18.24 -3.03 4.43
N GLU A 53 -17.56 -2.13 5.16
CA GLU A 53 -16.73 -1.09 4.53
C GLU A 53 -15.46 -1.67 3.92
N GLU A 54 -14.83 -2.65 4.57
CA GLU A 54 -13.67 -3.36 4.01
C GLU A 54 -14.04 -4.13 2.74
N GLU A 55 -15.17 -4.83 2.73
CA GLU A 55 -15.66 -5.53 1.52
C GLU A 55 -15.90 -4.57 0.36
N LYS A 56 -16.52 -3.42 0.63
CA LYS A 56 -16.74 -2.40 -0.39
C LYS A 56 -15.43 -1.80 -0.89
N LEU A 57 -14.52 -1.47 0.02
CA LEU A 57 -13.21 -0.92 -0.34
C LEU A 57 -12.40 -1.91 -1.19
N ALA A 58 -12.41 -3.19 -0.81
CA ALA A 58 -11.76 -4.24 -1.58
C ALA A 58 -12.36 -4.37 -2.99
N ALA A 59 -13.68 -4.30 -3.13
CA ALA A 59 -14.35 -4.31 -4.42
C ALA A 59 -13.98 -3.09 -5.28
N ASP A 60 -13.95 -1.90 -4.69
CA ASP A 60 -13.59 -0.65 -5.38
C ASP A 60 -12.11 -0.68 -5.85
N ILE A 61 -11.20 -1.14 -4.99
CA ILE A 61 -9.78 -1.31 -5.34
C ILE A 61 -9.61 -2.34 -6.46
N ALA A 62 -10.27 -3.48 -6.33
CA ALA A 62 -10.24 -4.54 -7.35
C ALA A 62 -10.71 -4.01 -8.70
N TYR A 63 -11.83 -3.27 -8.72
CA TYR A 63 -12.35 -2.64 -9.93
C TYR A 63 -11.37 -1.62 -10.53
N ALA A 64 -10.77 -0.75 -9.71
CA ALA A 64 -9.78 0.22 -10.16
C ALA A 64 -8.54 -0.45 -10.77
N LEU A 65 -8.01 -1.51 -10.14
CA LEU A 65 -6.89 -2.29 -10.67
C LEU A 65 -7.22 -2.94 -12.01
N MET A 66 -8.46 -3.40 -12.20
CA MET A 66 -8.91 -3.92 -13.49
C MET A 66 -8.96 -2.84 -14.56
N GLN A 67 -9.46 -1.66 -14.25
CA GLN A 67 -9.46 -0.53 -15.20
C GLN A 67 -8.05 -0.16 -15.64
N ILE A 68 -7.09 -0.16 -14.72
CA ILE A 68 -5.67 0.10 -15.03
C ILE A 68 -5.12 -1.03 -15.90
N SER A 69 -5.34 -2.29 -15.51
CA SER A 69 -4.75 -3.45 -16.19
C SER A 69 -5.33 -3.68 -17.59
N PHE A 70 -6.61 -3.34 -17.79
CA PHE A 70 -7.35 -3.50 -19.03
C PHE A 70 -7.73 -2.13 -19.63
N THR A 71 -6.82 -1.17 -19.54
CA THR A 71 -7.05 0.20 -20.03
C THR A 71 -7.50 0.18 -21.50
N GLY A 72 -8.69 0.74 -21.78
CA GLY A 72 -9.26 0.82 -23.12
C GLY A 72 -10.08 -0.39 -23.56
N GLN A 73 -10.24 -1.42 -22.71
CA GLN A 73 -11.12 -2.56 -22.97
C GLN A 73 -12.42 -2.43 -22.17
N ASP A 74 -13.54 -2.90 -22.73
CA ASP A 74 -14.81 -2.96 -22.02
C ASP A 74 -14.80 -4.12 -21.01
N ILE A 75 -14.61 -3.79 -19.74
CA ILE A 75 -14.63 -4.74 -18.63
C ILE A 75 -16.02 -5.00 -18.06
N SER A 76 -17.09 -4.38 -18.60
CA SER A 76 -18.48 -4.57 -18.13
C SER A 76 -18.99 -6.01 -18.33
N HIS A 77 -18.35 -6.77 -19.22
CA HIS A 77 -18.65 -8.18 -19.46
C HIS A 77 -18.09 -9.13 -18.39
N MET A 78 -17.21 -8.67 -17.49
CA MET A 78 -16.67 -9.49 -16.41
C MET A 78 -17.71 -9.68 -15.29
N LYS A 79 -18.36 -10.84 -15.28
CA LYS A 79 -19.49 -11.15 -14.38
C LYS A 79 -19.09 -11.61 -12.97
N ARG A 80 -17.86 -12.07 -12.79
CA ARG A 80 -17.33 -12.55 -11.50
C ARG A 80 -15.85 -12.23 -11.42
N MET A 81 -15.45 -11.64 -10.30
CA MET A 81 -14.07 -11.38 -9.96
C MET A 81 -13.84 -11.97 -8.58
N GLU A 82 -12.81 -12.79 -8.45
CA GLU A 82 -12.48 -13.49 -7.22
C GLU A 82 -11.08 -13.06 -6.79
N ILE A 83 -10.96 -12.61 -5.55
CA ILE A 83 -9.67 -12.32 -4.94
C ILE A 83 -9.17 -13.64 -4.35
N LEU A 84 -8.14 -14.22 -4.95
CA LEU A 84 -7.51 -15.43 -4.41
C LEU A 84 -6.52 -15.03 -3.30
N PRO A 85 -6.51 -15.74 -2.15
CA PRO A 85 -5.59 -15.49 -1.04
C PRO A 85 -4.14 -15.88 -1.34
#